data_AF-A0A2E2WN01-F1
#
_entry.id   AF-A0A2E2WN01-F1
#
_cell.length_a   1.000
_cell.length_b   1.000
_cell.length_c   1.000
_cell.angle_alpha   90.00
_cell.angle_beta   90.00
_cell.angle_gamma   90.00
#
_symmetry.space_group_name_H-M   'P 1'
#
loop_
_entity.id
_entity.type
_entity.pdbx_description
1 polymer ?
#
loop_
_entity_poly.entity_id
_entity_poly.type
_entity_poly.pdbx_seq_one_letter_code
_entity_poly.pdbx_strand_id
1 'polypeptide(L)' 'MDAANYTLIISCYDESVVVRSGNSLSRLTTALYALLSRGVSHGAGKIIDNHTGQVVRSSGQAIK' A
#
# COMPACT_ATOMS: atom_id res chain seq x y z
N MET A 1 -20.89 1.01 -12.53
CA MET A 1 -20.26 1.57 -11.33
C MET A 1 -19.08 0.67 -11.02
N ASP A 2 -17.90 1.02 -11.55
CA ASP A 2 -16.68 0.28 -11.28
C ASP A 2 -16.29 0.55 -9.82
N ALA A 3 -16.43 -0.46 -8.95
CA ALA A 3 -15.98 -0.35 -7.57
C ALA A 3 -14.47 -0.18 -7.62
N ALA A 4 -13.98 1.02 -7.27
CA ALA A 4 -12.56 1.33 -7.30
C ALA A 4 -11.81 0.37 -6.37
N ASN A 5 -11.12 -0.59 -6.97
CA ASN A 5 -10.37 -1.62 -6.27
C ASN A 5 -8.92 -1.15 -6.14
N TYR A 6 -8.41 -1.13 -4.92
CA TYR A 6 -7.03 -0.75 -4.64
C TYR A 6 -6.29 -1.94 -4.01
N THR A 7 -5.01 -2.08 -4.36
CA THR A 7 -4.11 -3.07 -3.77
C THR A 7 -2.94 -2.35 -3.12
N LEU A 8 -2.79 -2.55 -1.82
CA LEU A 8 -1.64 -2.11 -1.04
C LEU A 8 -0.61 -3.24 -0.99
N ILE A 9 0.62 -2.95 -1.38
CA ILE A 9 1.76 -3.85 -1.34
C ILE A 9 2.78 -3.27 -0.38
N ILE A 10 3.21 -4.06 0.59
CA ILE A 10 4.16 -3.65 1.62
C ILE A 10 5.27 -4.68 1.67
N SER A 11 6.50 -4.25 1.37
CA SER A 11 7.68 -5.12 1.47
C SER A 11 8.33 -4.94 2.84
N CYS A 12 8.32 -6.01 3.63
CA CYS A 12 8.90 -6.10 4.96
C CYS A 12 10.06 -7.11 4.93
N TYR A 13 11.31 -6.63 4.98
CA TYR A 13 12.52 -7.46 4.97
C TYR A 13 12.51 -8.54 3.87
N ASP A 14 12.08 -9.76 4.16
CA ASP A 14 12.01 -10.91 3.26
C ASP A 14 10.59 -11.21 2.75
N GLU A 15 9.55 -10.66 3.39
CA GLU A 15 8.15 -10.95 3.11
C GLU A 15 7.43 -9.74 2.49
N SER A 16 6.53 -10.00 1.55
CA SER A 16 5.66 -8.96 0.99
C SER A 16 4.21 -9.21 1.36
N VAL A 17 3.61 -8.25 2.06
CA VAL A 17 2.20 -8.28 2.46
C VAL A 17 1.37 -7.55 1.40
N VAL A 18 0.35 -8.24 0.87
CA VAL A 18 -0.57 -7.68 -0.12
C VAL A 18 -1.97 -7.57 0.49
N VAL A 19 -2.49 -6.35 0.58
CA VAL A 19 -3.82 -6.05 1.10
C VAL A 19 -4.68 -5.50 -0.02
N ARG A 20 -5.77 -6.19 -0.36
CA ARG A 20 -6.74 -5.75 -1.37
C ARG A 20 -7.96 -5.12 -0.69
N SER A 21 -8.38 -3.95 -1.15
CA SER A 21 -9.59 -3.29 -0.67
C SER A 21 -10.43 -2.80 -1.83
N GLY A 22 -11.68 -3.23 -1.88
CA GLY A 22 -12.54 -3.01 -3.04
C GLY A 22 -13.33 -1.72 -3.08
N ASN A 23 -13.11 -0.77 -2.15
CA ASN A 23 -13.89 0.48 -2.20
C ASN A 23 -13.35 1.67 -1.38
N SER A 24 -12.12 1.61 -0.84
CA SER A 24 -11.64 2.71 0.02
C SER A 24 -10.12 2.84 0.06
N LEU A 25 -9.61 3.73 -0.79
CA LEU A 25 -8.22 4.21 -0.75
C LEU A 25 -7.84 4.71 0.66
N SER A 26 -8.76 5.40 1.34
CA SER A 26 -8.54 5.94 2.68
C SER A 26 -8.20 4.83 3.69
N ARG A 27 -8.89 3.68 3.63
CA ARG A 27 -8.65 2.54 4.53
C ARG A 27 -7.29 1.90 4.28
N LEU A 28 -6.88 1.74 3.02
CA LEU A 28 -5.54 1.25 2.68
C LEU A 28 -4.46 2.25 3.08
N THR A 29 -4.72 3.55 2.95
CA THR A 29 -3.78 4.58 3.38
C THR A 29 -3.58 4.52 4.90
N THR A 30 -4.65 4.41 5.68
CA THR A 30 -4.57 4.22 7.14
C THR A 30 -3.83 2.93 7.49
N ALA A 31 -4.10 1.83 6.80
CA ALA A 31 -3.41 0.56 7.03
C ALA A 31 -1.90 0.68 6.73
N LEU A 32 -1.54 1.35 5.64
CA LEU A 32 -0.15 1.61 5.28
C LEU A 32 0.56 2.41 6.37
N TYR A 33 0.00 3.54 6.81
CA TYR A 33 0.58 4.34 7.89
C TYR A 33 0.69 3.56 9.20
N ALA A 34 -0.32 2.77 9.57
CA ALA A 34 -0.29 1.96 10.78
C ALA A 34 0.83 0.90 10.74
N LEU A 35 1.08 0.29 9.58
CA LEU A 35 2.15 -0.72 9.42
C LEU A 35 3.54 -0.07 9.45
N LEU A 36 3.70 1.10 8.81
CA LEU A 36 4.95 1.88 8.87
C LEU A 36 5.25 2.37 10.30
N SER A 37 4.26 2.93 11.00
CA SER A 37 4.42 3.43 12.37
C SER A 37 4.77 2.34 13.37
N ARG A 38 4.40 1.08 13.09
CA ARG A 38 4.75 -0.07 13.92
C ARG A 38 6.13 -0.65 13.61
N GLY A 39 6.88 -0.06 12.68
CA GLY A 39 8.19 -0.57 12.24
C GLY A 39 8.11 -1.89 11.49
N VAL A 40 6.91 -2.31 11.07
CA VAL A 40 6.65 -3.57 10.34
C VAL A 40 7.13 -3.47 8.91
N SER A 41 7.68 -2.34 8.47
CA SER A 41 8.13 -2.17 7.10
C SER A 41 9.33 -1.24 7.08
N HIS A 42 10.52 -1.83 6.89
CA HIS A 42 11.72 -1.10 6.49
C HIS A 42 11.72 -0.79 4.99
N GLY A 43 10.92 -1.50 4.21
CA GLY A 43 10.76 -1.33 2.77
C GLY A 43 9.52 -0.50 2.42
N ALA A 44 9.64 0.33 1.40
CA ALA A 44 8.59 1.19 0.90
C ALA A 44 7.27 0.41 0.64
N GLY A 45 6.14 0.95 1.10
CA GLY A 45 4.81 0.46 0.75
C GLY A 45 4.21 1.22 -0.44
N LYS A 46 3.44 0.56 -1.30
CA LYS A 46 2.81 1.16 -2.49
C LYS A 46 1.34 0.78 -2.55
N ILE A 47 0.47 1.74 -2.85
CA ILE A 47 -0.95 1.52 -3.15
C ILE A 47 -1.14 1.65 -4.64
N ILE A 48 -1.72 0.63 -5.26
CA ILE A 48 -1.97 0.52 -6.69
C ILE A 48 -3.48 0.53 -6.92
N ASP A 49 -3.94 1.29 -7.90
CA ASP A 49 -5.30 1.23 -8.40
C ASP A 49 -5.41 0.07 -9.39
N ASN A 50 -6.25 -0.92 -9.10
CA ASN A 50 -6.37 -2.13 -9.93
C ASN A 50 -7.08 -1.88 -11.27
N HIS A 51 -7.84 -0.79 -11.38
CA HIS A 51 -8.57 -0.45 -12.60
C HIS A 51 -7.62 0.15 -13.65
N THR A 52 -6.67 0.98 -13.21
CA THR A 52 -5.71 1.69 -14.06
C THR A 52 -4.31 1.08 -14.03
N GLY A 53 -4.01 0.21 -13.05
CA GLY A 53 -2.68 -0.33 -12.78
C GLY A 53 -1.68 0.69 -12.20
N GLN A 54 -2.12 1.91 -11.89
CA GLN A 54 -1.23 3.00 -11.48
C GLN A 54 -0.96 3.01 -9.97
N VAL A 55 0.25 3.41 -9.59
CA VAL A 55 0.60 3.65 -8.19
C VAL A 55 -0.04 4.96 -7.73
N VAL A 56 -1.01 4.86 -6.82
CA VAL A 56 -1.75 6.00 -6.26
C VAL A 56 -1.00 6.65 -5.10
N ARG A 57 -0.29 5.85 -4.30
CA ARG A 57 0.52 6.30 -3.17
C ARG A 57 1.74 5.40 -2.99
N SER A 58 2.85 5.98 -2.55
CA SER A 58 4.06 5.26 -2.18
C SER A 58 4.62 5.86 -0.90
N SER A 59 4.97 5.03 0.08
CA SER A 59 5.65 5.41 1.31
C SER A 59 7.10 4.91 1.27
N GLY A 60 7.84 5.31 0.25
CA GLY A 60 9.28 5.17 0.24
C GLY A 60 9.93 6.53 0.48
N GLN A 61 10.57 6.73 1.63
CA GLN A 61 11.83 7.46 1.56
C GLN A 61 12.79 6.53 0.84
N ALA A 62 13.31 6.96 -0.31
CA ALA A 62 14.52 6.35 -0.84
C ALA A 62 15.59 6.55 0.22
N ILE A 63 15.87 5.53 1.03
CA ILE A 63 17.12 5.50 1.77
C ILE A 63 18.17 5.32 0.69
N LYS A 64 18.99 6.37 0.56
CA LYS A 64 19.98 6.65 -0.47
C LYS A 64 20.90 5.49 -0.79
#